data_AF-A0A2V6F5X1-F1
#
_entry.id   AF-A0A2V6F5X1-F1
#
_cell.length_a   1.000
_cell.length_b   1.000
_cell.length_c   1.000
_cell.angle_alpha   90.00
_cell.angle_beta   90.00
_cell.angle_gamma   90.00
#
_symmetry.space_group_name_H-M   'P 1'
#
loop_
_entity.id
_entity.type
_entity.pdbx_description
1 polymer ?
#
loop_
_entity_poly.entity_id
_entity_poly.type
_entity_poly.pdbx_seq_one_letter_code
_entity_poly.pdbx_strand_id
1 'polypeptide(L)'
;MLGNIPESDWRHFKRVHQVLLERFCQRTLDDLGAMYELLVDRDEELARAFDDFRRSTAVIQLAIMRRMGLLSDDELSVFSEQTQKIVRGVDSLRSAGGAAPNGGPATPLGNSGVMEGSSVS
;
A
#
# COMPACT_ATOMS: atom_id res chain seq x y z
N MET A 1 3.73 -8.34 45.66
CA MET A 1 2.72 -9.41 45.51
C MET A 1 1.45 -8.76 45.01
N LEU A 2 0.90 -9.16 43.87
CA LEU A 2 -0.41 -8.69 43.42
C LEU A 2 -1.43 -9.16 44.46
N GLY A 3 -2.05 -8.20 45.16
CA GLY A 3 -2.95 -8.47 46.27
C GLY A 3 -4.17 -9.28 45.84
N ASN A 4 -4.61 -10.17 46.71
CA ASN A 4 -5.82 -10.97 46.49
C ASN A 4 -7.02 -10.04 46.26
N ILE A 5 -7.78 -10.29 45.18
CA ILE A 5 -8.98 -9.50 44.86
C ILE A 5 -10.07 -9.79 45.92
N PRO A 6 -10.77 -8.78 46.45
CA PRO A 6 -11.88 -9.01 47.36
C PRO A 6 -12.98 -9.89 46.74
N GLU A 7 -13.63 -10.75 47.54
CA GLU A 7 -14.65 -11.68 47.03
C GLU A 7 -15.87 -10.98 46.41
N SER A 8 -16.17 -9.74 46.82
CA SER A 8 -17.19 -8.89 46.17
C SER A 8 -16.81 -8.56 44.73
N ASP A 9 -15.54 -8.20 44.55
CA ASP A 9 -14.98 -7.73 43.28
C ASP A 9 -14.75 -8.93 42.36
N TRP A 10 -14.37 -10.09 42.91
CA TRP A 10 -14.34 -11.35 42.17
C TRP A 10 -15.71 -11.74 41.62
N ARG A 11 -16.78 -11.62 42.42
CA ARG A 11 -18.14 -11.86 41.95
C ARG A 11 -18.57 -10.85 40.89
N HIS A 12 -18.18 -9.59 41.04
CA HIS A 12 -18.44 -8.57 40.03
C HIS A 12 -17.69 -8.86 38.72
N PHE A 13 -16.40 -9.20 38.81
CA PHE A 13 -15.55 -9.59 37.69
C PHE A 13 -16.18 -10.74 36.90
N LYS A 14 -16.61 -11.81 37.57
CA LYS A 14 -17.28 -12.95 36.91
C LYS A 14 -18.54 -12.53 36.15
N ARG A 15 -19.32 -11.57 36.68
CA ARG A 15 -20.52 -11.06 36.01
C ARG A 15 -20.18 -10.24 34.76
N VAL A 16 -19.16 -9.40 34.82
CA VAL A 16 -18.79 -8.54 33.68
C VAL A 16 -17.91 -9.24 32.67
N HIS A 17 -17.27 -10.37 33.03
CA HIS A 17 -16.32 -11.09 32.18
C HIS A 17 -16.87 -11.41 30.80
N GLN A 18 -18.10 -11.91 30.72
CA GLN A 18 -18.74 -12.23 29.44
C GLN A 18 -18.94 -10.98 28.56
N VAL A 19 -19.35 -9.86 29.15
CA VAL A 19 -19.51 -8.59 28.44
C VAL A 19 -18.15 -8.06 27.95
N LEU A 20 -17.09 -8.23 28.74
CA LEU A 20 -15.74 -7.83 28.33
C LEU A 20 -15.21 -8.69 27.19
N LEU A 21 -15.45 -10.01 27.24
CA LEU A 21 -15.10 -10.93 26.16
C LEU A 21 -15.82 -10.56 24.87
N GLU A 22 -17.12 -10.30 24.93
CA GLU A 22 -17.90 -9.91 23.76
C GLU A 22 -17.40 -8.60 23.13
N ARG A 23 -17.09 -7.58 23.96
CA ARG A 23 -16.50 -6.32 23.48
C ARG A 23 -15.14 -6.54 22.82
N PHE A 24 -14.32 -7.45 23.35
CA PHE A 24 -13.03 -7.77 22.77
C PHE A 24 -13.17 -8.47 21.41
N CYS A 25 -14.08 -9.45 21.32
CA CYS A 25 -14.40 -10.12 20.06
C CYS A 25 -14.91 -9.12 19.02
N GLN A 26 -15.84 -8.24 19.40
CA GLN A 26 -16.38 -7.24 18.49
C GLN A 26 -15.29 -6.30 17.97
N ARG A 27 -14.44 -5.77 18.86
CA ARG A 27 -13.33 -4.91 18.43
C ARG A 27 -12.40 -5.63 17.43
N THR A 28 -12.08 -6.89 17.70
CA THR A 28 -11.25 -7.69 16.78
C THR A 28 -11.92 -7.85 15.41
N LEU A 29 -13.24 -8.07 15.38
CA LEU A 29 -13.99 -8.18 14.13
C LEU A 29 -14.04 -6.84 13.38
N ASP A 30 -14.21 -5.72 14.09
CA ASP A 30 -14.20 -4.39 13.51
C ASP A 30 -12.81 -4.07 12.90
N ASP A 31 -11.73 -4.40 13.61
CA ASP A 31 -10.36 -4.23 13.12
C ASP A 31 -10.11 -5.07 11.84
N LEU A 32 -10.56 -6.33 11.82
CA LEU A 32 -10.47 -7.18 10.64
C LEU A 32 -11.31 -6.64 9.47
N GLY A 33 -12.51 -6.10 9.76
CA GLY A 33 -13.36 -5.46 8.76
C GLY A 33 -12.66 -4.26 8.11
N ALA A 34 -12.09 -3.38 8.92
CA ALA A 34 -11.34 -2.22 8.43
C ALA A 34 -10.10 -2.63 7.59
N MET A 35 -9.40 -3.69 7.98
CA MET A 35 -8.30 -4.25 7.17
C MET A 35 -8.78 -4.82 5.84
N TYR A 36 -9.94 -5.48 5.83
CA TYR A 36 -10.52 -6.03 4.61
C TYR A 36 -10.95 -4.91 3.64
N GLU A 37 -11.63 -3.88 4.14
CA GLU A 37 -12.00 -2.70 3.34
C GLU A 37 -10.76 -2.03 2.74
N LEU A 38 -9.71 -1.85 3.55
CA LEU A 38 -8.43 -1.32 3.06
C LEU A 38 -7.84 -2.20 1.94
N LEU A 39 -7.91 -3.53 2.08
CA LEU A 39 -7.39 -4.45 1.08
C LEU A 39 -8.18 -4.36 -0.24
N VAL A 40 -9.50 -4.24 -0.16
CA VAL A 40 -10.37 -4.06 -1.34
C VAL A 40 -10.04 -2.75 -2.06
N ASP A 41 -9.84 -1.65 -1.32
CA ASP A 41 -9.43 -0.38 -1.90
C ASP A 41 -8.07 -0.49 -2.61
N ARG A 42 -7.12 -1.20 -1.99
CA ARG A 42 -5.79 -1.43 -2.58
C ARG A 42 -5.85 -2.34 -3.81
N ASP A 43 -6.74 -3.33 -3.84
CA ASP A 43 -6.98 -4.20 -5.00
C ASP A 43 -7.45 -3.39 -6.21
N GLU A 44 -8.37 -2.43 -6.02
CA GLU A 44 -8.83 -1.56 -7.11
C GLU A 44 -7.68 -0.66 -7.64
N GLU A 45 -6.83 -0.16 -6.76
CA GLU A 45 -5.63 0.60 -7.14
C GLU A 45 -4.64 -0.26 -7.94
N LEU A 46 -4.41 -1.51 -7.51
CA LEU A 46 -3.57 -2.47 -8.23
C LEU A 46 -4.14 -2.75 -9.62
N ALA A 47 -5.43 -3.04 -9.74
CA ALA A 47 -6.08 -3.32 -11.00
C ALA A 47 -5.93 -2.16 -12.00
N ARG A 48 -6.14 -0.91 -11.55
CA ARG A 48 -5.96 0.29 -12.37
C ARG A 48 -4.52 0.47 -12.85
N ALA A 49 -3.53 0.09 -12.05
CA ALA A 49 -2.12 0.21 -12.39
C ALA A 49 -1.65 -0.94 -13.31
N PHE A 50 -2.11 -2.17 -13.09
CA PHE A 50 -1.45 -3.36 -13.65
C PHE A 50 -2.32 -4.26 -14.55
N ASP A 51 -3.65 -4.32 -14.39
CA ASP A 51 -4.46 -5.37 -15.04
C ASP A 51 -4.57 -5.21 -16.56
N ASP A 52 -4.58 -3.97 -17.06
CA ASP A 52 -4.81 -3.68 -18.48
C ASP A 52 -3.53 -3.25 -19.20
N PHE A 53 -2.58 -4.18 -19.30
CA PHE A 53 -1.27 -3.97 -19.91
C PHE A 53 -1.35 -3.94 -21.45
N ARG A 54 -1.80 -2.81 -22.02
CA ARG A 54 -1.84 -2.56 -23.46
C ARG A 54 -1.24 -1.21 -23.84
N ARG A 55 -0.73 -1.08 -25.06
CA ARG A 55 -0.04 0.15 -25.52
C ARG A 55 -0.90 1.41 -25.43
N SER A 56 -2.21 1.29 -25.60
CA SER A 56 -3.14 2.42 -25.51
C SER A 56 -3.37 2.90 -24.08
N THR A 57 -3.09 2.07 -23.06
CA THR A 57 -3.24 2.42 -21.63
C THR A 57 -1.91 2.64 -20.92
N ALA A 58 -0.80 2.21 -21.52
CA ALA A 58 0.54 2.28 -20.93
C ALA A 58 0.91 3.67 -20.38
N VAL A 59 0.56 4.75 -21.08
CA VAL A 59 0.87 6.13 -20.61
C VAL A 59 0.06 6.49 -19.36
N ILE A 60 -1.20 6.05 -19.30
CA ILE A 60 -2.06 6.25 -18.12
C ILE A 60 -1.54 5.40 -16.96
N GLN A 61 -1.14 4.15 -17.21
CA GLN A 61 -0.55 3.26 -16.20
C GLN A 61 0.76 3.84 -15.62
N LEU A 62 1.66 4.36 -16.46
CA LEU A 62 2.91 4.99 -16.01
C LEU A 62 2.64 6.22 -15.11
N ALA A 63 1.63 7.02 -15.42
CA ALA A 63 1.23 8.15 -14.57
C ALA A 63 0.65 7.66 -13.22
N ILE A 64 -0.19 6.61 -13.24
CA ILE A 64 -0.71 6.01 -12.00
C ILE A 64 0.42 5.47 -11.13
N MET A 65 1.36 4.71 -11.70
CA MET A 65 2.51 4.14 -11.00
C MET A 65 3.41 5.23 -10.40
N ARG A 66 3.63 6.32 -11.12
CA ARG A 66 4.39 7.48 -10.63
C ARG A 66 3.71 8.16 -9.46
N ARG A 67 2.39 8.37 -9.53
CA ARG A 67 1.61 8.93 -8.41
C ARG A 67 1.63 8.02 -7.18
N MET A 68 1.64 6.71 -7.38
CA MET A 68 1.79 5.72 -6.30
C MET A 68 3.22 5.69 -5.72
N GLY A 69 4.16 6.44 -6.29
CA GLY A 69 5.57 6.43 -5.91
C GLY A 69 6.32 5.18 -6.36
N LEU A 70 5.72 4.34 -7.21
CA LEU A 70 6.32 3.09 -7.71
C LEU A 70 7.27 3.33 -8.89
N LEU A 71 7.03 4.38 -9.68
CA LEU A 71 7.89 4.75 -10.81
C LEU A 71 8.76 5.95 -10.44
N SER A 72 10.07 5.73 -10.34
CA SER A 72 11.05 6.77 -10.05
C SER A 72 11.31 7.69 -11.25
N ASP A 73 11.95 8.83 -10.99
CA ASP A 73 12.41 9.73 -12.06
C ASP A 73 13.46 9.10 -12.96
N ASP A 74 14.34 8.26 -12.40
CA ASP A 74 15.40 7.57 -13.14
C ASP A 74 14.81 6.53 -14.10
N GLU A 75 13.84 5.73 -13.64
CA GLU A 75 13.13 4.77 -14.49
C GLU A 75 12.32 5.48 -15.57
N LEU A 76 11.69 6.62 -15.26
CA LEU A 76 10.98 7.41 -16.26
C LEU A 76 11.95 8.02 -17.30
N SER A 77 13.19 8.35 -16.91
CA SER A 77 14.18 8.98 -17.80
C SER A 77 14.60 8.09 -18.98
N VAL A 78 14.43 6.77 -18.86
CA VAL A 78 14.73 5.80 -19.92
C VAL A 78 13.69 5.82 -21.05
N PHE A 79 12.47 6.30 -20.77
CA PHE A 79 11.42 6.43 -21.79
C PHE A 79 11.70 7.62 -22.73
N SER A 80 11.06 7.64 -23.89
CA SER A 80 11.20 8.77 -24.83
C SER A 80 10.71 10.09 -24.24
N GLU A 81 11.28 11.22 -24.68
CA GLU A 81 10.83 12.55 -24.22
C GLU A 81 9.33 12.78 -24.39
N GLN A 82 8.74 12.21 -25.44
CA GLN A 82 7.30 12.28 -25.69
C GLN A 82 6.52 11.62 -24.55
N THR A 83 6.89 10.40 -24.17
CA THR A 83 6.24 9.67 -23.08
C THR A 83 6.45 10.40 -21.75
N GLN A 84 7.67 10.87 -21.47
CA GLN A 84 7.98 11.60 -20.25
C GLN A 84 7.10 12.86 -20.10
N LYS A 85 6.94 13.64 -21.17
CA LYS A 85 6.10 14.84 -21.17
C LYS A 85 4.63 14.52 -20.91
N ILE A 86 4.09 13.47 -21.54
CA ILE A 86 2.68 13.10 -21.34
C ILE A 86 2.45 12.61 -19.91
N VAL A 87 3.32 11.74 -19.38
CA VAL A 87 3.21 11.22 -18.00
C VAL A 87 3.24 12.37 -16.99
N ARG A 88 4.22 13.28 -17.09
CA ARG A 88 4.32 14.46 -16.21
C ARG A 88 3.13 15.43 -16.37
N GLY A 89 2.59 15.54 -17.58
CA GLY A 89 1.41 16.36 -17.87
C GLY A 89 0.13 15.80 -17.24
N VAL A 90 -0.06 14.48 -17.28
CA VAL A 90 -1.21 13.79 -16.66
C VAL A 90 -1.20 13.95 -15.13
N ASP A 91 -0.03 13.86 -14.50
CA ASP A 91 0.12 14.09 -13.06
C ASP A 91 -0.34 15.50 -12.65
N SER A 92 0.11 16.50 -13.41
CA SER A 92 -0.16 17.92 -13.14
C SER A 92 -1.65 18.27 -13.22
N LEU A 93 -2.42 17.58 -14.07
CA LEU A 93 -3.86 17.82 -14.25
C LEU A 93 -4.72 17.25 -13.12
N ARG A 94 -4.28 16.18 -12.42
CA ARG A 94 -5.05 15.57 -11.33
C ARG A 94 -4.71 16.13 -9.93
N SER A 95 -3.54 16.72 -9.74
CA SER A 95 -3.16 17.37 -8.46
C SER A 95 -4.00 18.61 -8.12
N ALA A 96 -4.71 19.20 -9.08
CA ALA A 96 -5.67 20.28 -8.81
C ALA A 96 -7.01 19.80 -8.22
N GLY A 97 -7.24 18.48 -8.11
CA GLY A 97 -8.55 17.89 -7.79
C GLY A 97 -8.62 16.89 -6.64
N GLY A 98 -7.55 16.64 -5.87
CA GLY A 98 -7.61 15.68 -4.75
C GLY A 98 -6.35 15.60 -3.92
N ALA A 99 -6.52 15.55 -2.60
CA ALA A 99 -5.51 15.75 -1.56
C ALA A 99 -4.29 14.79 -1.60
N ALA A 100 -3.22 15.30 -0.99
CA ALA A 100 -1.81 14.88 -0.92
C ALA A 100 -1.47 13.38 -0.95
N PRO A 101 -0.33 12.98 -1.58
CA PRO A 101 0.24 11.65 -1.40
C PRO A 101 1.20 11.62 -0.20
N ASN A 102 0.92 10.75 0.76
CA ASN A 102 1.96 10.18 1.62
C ASN A 102 2.69 9.11 0.81
N GLY A 103 3.93 9.37 0.44
CA GLY A 103 4.80 8.39 -0.21
C GLY A 103 6.24 8.73 0.13
N GLY A 104 6.82 8.02 1.10
CA GLY A 104 8.27 8.02 1.30
C GLY A 104 8.97 7.48 0.04
N PRO A 105 10.26 7.81 -0.17
CA PRO A 105 10.95 7.46 -1.41
C PRO A 105 11.01 5.93 -1.55
N ALA A 106 10.48 5.42 -2.67
CA ALA A 106 10.70 4.05 -3.10
C ALA A 106 12.21 3.86 -3.32
N THR A 107 12.81 3.03 -2.48
CA THR A 107 14.22 2.63 -2.62
C THR A 107 14.37 1.88 -3.95
N PRO A 108 15.30 2.26 -4.83
CA PRO A 108 15.50 1.55 -6.09
C PRO A 108 16.04 0.14 -5.80
N LEU A 109 15.35 -0.88 -6.30
CA LEU A 109 15.83 -2.26 -6.29
C LEU A 109 17.04 -2.35 -7.22
N GLY A 110 18.23 -2.45 -6.61
CA GLY A 110 19.49 -2.65 -7.30
C GLY A 110 19.46 -3.92 -8.14
N ASN A 111 19.62 -3.75 -9.45
CA ASN A 111 19.69 -4.83 -10.41
C ASN A 111 21.08 -5.49 -10.34
N SER A 112 21.22 -6.58 -9.58
CA SER A 112 22.44 -7.42 -9.59
C SER A 112 22.47 -8.29 -10.84
N GLY A 113 22.92 -7.69 -11.94
CA GLY A 113 23.44 -8.42 -13.09
C GLY A 113 24.96 -8.55 -12.98
N VAL A 114 25.46 -9.63 -12.38
CA VAL A 114 26.86 -10.03 -12.56
C VAL A 114 26.88 -11.17 -13.56
N MET A 115 27.49 -10.87 -14.71
CA MET A 115 27.79 -11.80 -15.78
C MET A 115 28.80 -12.85 -15.28
N GLU A 116 28.42 -14.12 -15.26
CA GLU A 116 29.40 -15.21 -15.37
C GLU A 116 29.25 -15.83 -16.75
N GLY A 117 30.14 -15.41 -17.65
CA GLY A 117 30.29 -15.93 -18.99
C GLY A 117 31.77 -16.00 -19.35
N SER A 118 32.33 -17.16 -19.08
CA SER A 118 33.40 -17.86 -19.81
C SER A 118 34.60 -17.11 -20.43
N SER A 119 35.77 -17.63 -20.06
CA SER A 119 36.80 -18.24 -20.95
C SER A 119 38.14 -17.52 -21.18
N VAL A 120 39.17 -18.31 -20.90
CA VAL A 120 40.46 -18.44 -21.61
C VAL A 120 41.52 -17.37 -21.33
N SER A 121 42.52 -17.72 -20.52
CA SER A 121 43.84 -18.21 -20.98
C SER A 121 44.68 -18.74 -19.82
#